data_AF-A0A924YVF5-F1
#
_entry.id   AF-A0A924YVF5-F1
#
_cell.length_a   1.000
_cell.length_b   1.000
_cell.length_c   1.000
_cell.angle_alpha   90.00
_cell.angle_beta   90.00
_cell.angle_gamma   90.00
#
_symmetry.space_group_name_H-M   'P 1'
#
loop_
_entity.id
_entity.type
_entity.pdbx_description
1 polymer ?
#
loop_
_entity_poly.entity_id
_entity_poly.type
_entity_poly.pdbx_seq_one_letter_code
_entity_poly.pdbx_strand_id
1 'polypeptide(L)'
;SNVPVKNSATRSKNGHVENVPHDSQHGSLLGPRCDETDIRAFLDAKGAKYRFIEDETELCNHVANLIANEHVVGWVQDRMEFGPRALGSRSILGDARSPQMQSAMNVRIKFRESFRPFAPSVLEERVDEYFETRPHEPSPYMLLVANVRESKRTQRPPDAPKLTGIDKLKELRSCIPAVTHVDHSARIQTVDAERHGRYYRLLKAFEIQTGSPVVINTSFNVRGEPIVLNHEHAYRCFLATNMDALVLERFVLLKKDQPNATEQTLDSYLKEFTLD
;
A
#
# COMPACT_ATOMS: atom_id res chain seq x y z
N SER A 1 -12.03 -40.60 -1.35
CA SER A 1 -10.90 -40.88 -0.44
C SER A 1 -10.35 -39.54 0.04
N ASN A 2 -10.85 -39.06 1.17
CA ASN A 2 -10.38 -37.82 1.80
C ASN A 2 -9.06 -38.08 2.52
N VAL A 3 -8.00 -37.42 2.07
CA VAL A 3 -6.73 -37.33 2.81
C VAL A 3 -6.72 -35.98 3.51
N PRO A 4 -6.69 -35.90 4.85
CA PRO A 4 -6.61 -34.63 5.54
C PRO A 4 -5.19 -34.07 5.45
N VAL A 5 -5.10 -32.78 5.13
CA VAL A 5 -3.86 -31.99 5.13
C VAL A 5 -3.32 -31.93 6.56
N LYS A 6 -2.08 -32.38 6.75
CA LYS A 6 -1.38 -32.32 8.04
C LYS A 6 -0.86 -30.91 8.28
N ASN A 7 -1.35 -30.25 9.33
CA ASN A 7 -0.76 -29.04 9.89
C ASN A 7 0.68 -29.32 10.34
N SER A 8 1.65 -28.54 9.84
CA SER A 8 3.04 -28.58 10.28
C SER A 8 3.20 -27.79 11.59
N ALA A 9 3.01 -28.46 12.72
CA ALA A 9 3.37 -27.91 14.03
C ALA A 9 4.90 -28.00 14.23
N THR A 10 5.58 -26.86 14.30
CA THR A 10 6.97 -26.78 14.78
C THR A 10 7.01 -27.12 16.28
N ARG A 11 7.61 -28.25 16.63
CA ARG A 11 7.80 -28.67 18.02
C ARG A 11 8.85 -27.81 18.72
N SER A 12 8.44 -27.06 19.73
CA SER A 12 9.34 -26.51 20.76
C SER A 12 9.92 -27.65 21.62
N LYS A 13 11.16 -27.48 22.11
CA LYS A 13 11.88 -28.46 22.95
C LYS A 13 11.19 -28.77 24.29
N ASN A 14 10.12 -28.06 24.65
CA ASN A 14 9.36 -28.24 25.90
C ASN A 14 7.88 -28.56 25.66
N GLY A 15 7.52 -29.51 24.79
CA GLY A 15 6.24 -30.25 24.81
C GLY A 15 4.92 -29.48 24.69
N HIS A 16 4.92 -28.16 24.72
CA HIS A 16 3.75 -27.31 24.56
C HIS A 16 3.57 -27.02 23.07
N VAL A 17 2.46 -27.49 22.53
CA VAL A 17 1.91 -26.96 21.29
C VAL A 17 1.40 -25.57 21.65
N GLU A 18 2.21 -24.54 21.41
CA GLU A 18 1.72 -23.16 21.45
C GLU A 18 0.73 -23.00 20.31
N ASN A 19 -0.57 -23.05 20.62
CA ASN A 19 -1.58 -22.48 19.75
C ASN A 19 -1.31 -20.98 19.70
N VAL A 20 -0.60 -20.53 18.67
CA VAL A 20 -0.50 -19.11 18.37
C VAL A 20 -1.94 -18.61 18.16
N PRO A 21 -2.43 -17.66 18.97
CA PRO A 21 -3.79 -17.18 18.82
C PRO A 21 -3.99 -16.65 17.39
N HIS A 22 -5.01 -17.17 16.70
CA HIS A 22 -5.46 -16.57 15.45
C HIS A 22 -5.85 -15.10 15.71
N ASP A 23 -5.62 -14.27 14.70
CA ASP A 23 -5.88 -12.84 14.76
C ASP A 23 -7.37 -12.54 14.90
N SER A 24 -7.81 -12.16 16.10
CA SER A 24 -9.22 -11.88 16.41
C SER A 24 -9.75 -10.58 15.80
N GLN A 25 -8.85 -9.68 15.36
CA GLN A 25 -9.23 -8.43 14.73
C GLN A 25 -9.45 -8.59 13.22
N HIS A 26 -9.11 -9.74 12.62
CA HIS A 26 -9.33 -10.05 11.21
C HIS A 26 -8.88 -8.92 10.26
N GLY A 27 -7.63 -8.46 10.40
CA GLY A 27 -7.11 -7.33 9.61
C GLY A 27 -7.73 -5.96 9.96
N SER A 28 -8.48 -5.87 11.06
CA SER A 28 -9.22 -4.69 11.50
C SER A 28 -10.28 -4.19 10.51
N LEU A 29 -10.81 -5.05 9.62
CA LEU A 29 -11.84 -4.73 8.62
C LEU A 29 -13.24 -4.53 9.23
N LEU A 30 -13.36 -3.56 10.14
CA LEU A 30 -14.55 -3.33 10.98
C LEU A 30 -15.41 -2.14 10.51
N GLY A 31 -14.93 -1.36 9.54
CA GLY A 31 -15.65 -0.22 8.97
C GLY A 31 -16.66 -0.59 7.87
N PRO A 32 -17.25 0.42 7.21
CA PRO A 32 -18.18 0.21 6.11
C PRO A 32 -17.46 -0.27 4.84
N ARG A 33 -18.19 -1.00 4.00
CA ARG A 33 -17.81 -1.34 2.62
C ARG A 33 -18.49 -0.39 1.65
N CYS A 34 -17.85 -0.09 0.52
CA CYS A 34 -18.50 0.65 -0.56
C CYS A 34 -19.25 -0.34 -1.46
N ASP A 35 -20.56 -0.14 -1.66
CA ASP A 35 -21.34 -0.97 -2.58
C ASP A 35 -21.07 -0.57 -4.03
N GLU A 36 -20.96 -1.56 -4.91
CA GLU A 36 -20.67 -1.32 -6.32
C GLU A 36 -21.82 -0.69 -7.10
N THR A 37 -23.06 -0.91 -6.67
CA THR A 37 -24.26 -0.25 -7.23
C THR A 37 -24.21 1.23 -6.93
N ASP A 38 -23.90 1.58 -5.68
CA ASP A 38 -23.75 2.98 -5.24
C ASP A 38 -22.58 3.66 -5.95
N ILE A 39 -21.42 2.97 -6.04
CA ILE A 39 -20.26 3.47 -6.79
C ILE A 39 -20.64 3.76 -8.24
N ARG A 40 -21.30 2.82 -8.93
CA ARG A 40 -21.70 3.00 -10.32
C ARG A 40 -22.62 4.20 -10.49
N ALA A 41 -23.70 4.26 -9.70
CA ALA A 41 -24.66 5.35 -9.75
C ALA A 41 -24.00 6.70 -9.51
N PHE A 42 -23.09 6.78 -8.54
CA PHE A 42 -22.31 7.99 -8.26
C PHE A 42 -21.40 8.39 -9.43
N LEU A 43 -20.61 7.45 -9.96
CA LEU A 43 -19.68 7.72 -11.06
C LEU A 43 -20.42 8.16 -12.33
N ASP A 44 -21.54 7.50 -12.66
CA ASP A 44 -22.39 7.85 -13.80
C ASP A 44 -22.97 9.26 -13.62
N ALA A 45 -23.48 9.60 -12.44
CA ALA A 45 -24.03 10.91 -12.12
C ALA A 45 -22.97 12.03 -12.20
N LYS A 46 -21.70 11.73 -11.87
CA LYS A 46 -20.57 12.66 -12.02
C LYS A 46 -20.02 12.74 -13.44
N GLY A 47 -20.45 11.86 -14.36
CA GLY A 47 -19.88 11.76 -15.70
C GLY A 47 -18.41 11.29 -15.69
N ALA A 48 -17.99 10.60 -14.63
CA ALA A 48 -16.62 10.13 -14.47
C ALA A 48 -16.29 9.07 -15.54
N LYS A 49 -15.05 9.07 -16.04
CA LYS A 49 -14.59 8.04 -16.97
C LYS A 49 -13.98 6.88 -16.18
N TYR A 50 -14.54 5.69 -16.34
CA TYR A 50 -14.05 4.49 -15.67
C TYR A 50 -14.06 3.27 -16.58
N ARG A 51 -13.22 2.30 -16.23
CA ARG A 51 -13.26 0.94 -16.73
C ARG A 51 -13.74 0.03 -15.61
N PHE A 52 -14.83 -0.70 -15.84
CA PHE A 52 -15.27 -1.77 -14.94
C PHE A 52 -14.57 -3.08 -15.33
N ILE A 53 -13.92 -3.74 -14.37
CA ILE A 53 -13.23 -5.02 -14.57
C ILE A 53 -13.89 -6.06 -13.67
N GLU A 54 -14.66 -6.97 -14.26
CA GLU A 54 -15.44 -7.96 -13.50
C GLU A 54 -14.56 -9.07 -12.92
N ASP A 55 -13.61 -9.56 -13.71
CA ASP A 55 -12.70 -10.64 -13.31
C ASP A 55 -11.64 -10.13 -12.34
N GLU A 56 -11.53 -10.80 -11.20
CA GLU A 56 -10.66 -10.32 -10.13
C GLU A 56 -9.17 -10.50 -10.45
N THR A 57 -8.84 -11.51 -11.25
CA THR A 57 -7.45 -11.74 -11.67
C THR A 57 -7.02 -10.66 -12.65
N GLU A 58 -7.88 -10.30 -13.60
CA GLU A 58 -7.67 -9.20 -14.52
C GLU A 58 -7.53 -7.87 -13.77
N LEU A 59 -8.39 -7.59 -12.78
CA LEU A 59 -8.31 -6.39 -11.95
C LEU A 59 -6.96 -6.30 -11.23
N CYS A 60 -6.57 -7.37 -10.52
CA CYS A 60 -5.31 -7.40 -9.78
C CYS A 60 -4.11 -7.25 -10.72
N ASN A 61 -4.12 -7.92 -11.89
CA ASN A 61 -3.06 -7.80 -12.88
C ASN A 61 -2.97 -6.39 -13.47
N HIS A 62 -4.11 -5.77 -13.77
CA HIS A 62 -4.15 -4.42 -14.31
C HIS A 62 -3.59 -3.40 -13.30
N VAL A 63 -4.00 -3.51 -12.04
CA VAL A 63 -3.57 -2.58 -10.98
C VAL A 63 -2.12 -2.83 -10.58
N ALA A 64 -1.68 -4.09 -10.52
CA ALA A 64 -0.27 -4.42 -10.36
C ALA A 64 0.59 -3.80 -11.47
N ASN A 65 0.10 -3.83 -12.71
CA ASN A 65 0.79 -3.21 -13.83
C ASN A 65 0.83 -1.67 -13.70
N LEU A 66 -0.23 -1.02 -13.21
CA LEU A 66 -0.19 0.42 -12.92
C LEU A 66 0.91 0.74 -11.90
N ILE A 67 0.94 0.02 -10.78
CA ILE A 67 1.95 0.19 -9.73
C ILE A 67 3.36 -0.08 -10.29
N ALA A 68 3.55 -1.17 -11.04
CA ALA A 68 4.84 -1.54 -11.63
C ALA A 68 5.38 -0.52 -12.65
N ASN A 69 4.49 0.27 -13.25
CA ASN A 69 4.84 1.40 -14.12
C ASN A 69 4.89 2.74 -13.36
N GLU A 70 5.16 2.69 -12.05
CA GLU A 70 5.35 3.85 -11.16
C GLU A 70 4.14 4.80 -11.08
N HIS A 71 2.92 4.32 -11.36
CA HIS A 71 1.71 5.11 -11.08
C HIS A 71 1.37 5.07 -9.60
N VAL A 72 0.93 6.21 -9.05
CA VAL A 72 0.33 6.32 -7.73
C VAL A 72 -1.14 5.94 -7.82
N VAL A 73 -1.52 4.90 -7.08
CA VAL A 73 -2.88 4.33 -7.14
C VAL A 73 -3.61 4.56 -5.83
N GLY A 74 -4.70 5.33 -5.86
CA GLY A 74 -5.70 5.32 -4.80
C GLY A 74 -6.47 4.00 -4.83
N TRP A 75 -6.54 3.31 -3.70
CA TRP A 75 -7.05 1.94 -3.60
C TRP A 75 -8.13 1.84 -2.51
N VAL A 76 -9.37 1.62 -2.95
CA VAL A 76 -10.54 1.40 -2.10
C VAL A 76 -11.14 0.04 -2.42
N GLN A 77 -11.08 -0.88 -1.45
CA GLN A 77 -11.73 -2.18 -1.56
C GLN A 77 -12.22 -2.67 -0.20
N ASP A 78 -13.26 -3.48 -0.23
CA ASP A 78 -13.86 -4.13 0.93
C ASP A 78 -14.18 -3.15 2.08
N ARG A 79 -14.43 -3.72 3.26
CA ARG A 79 -14.63 -2.98 4.50
C ARG A 79 -13.39 -2.16 4.84
N MET A 80 -13.61 -0.93 5.28
CA MET A 80 -12.57 -0.06 5.78
C MET A 80 -11.90 -0.65 7.03
N GLU A 81 -10.58 -0.48 7.12
CA GLU A 81 -9.81 -0.81 8.31
C GLU A 81 -10.08 0.18 9.46
N PHE A 82 -10.18 -0.33 10.69
CA PHE A 82 -10.30 0.48 11.90
C PHE A 82 -8.92 0.88 12.42
N GLY A 83 -8.79 2.15 12.82
CA GLY A 83 -7.57 2.69 13.40
C GLY A 83 -6.82 3.65 12.47
N PRO A 84 -5.62 4.10 12.87
CA PRO A 84 -4.92 5.20 12.20
C PRO A 84 -4.06 4.76 11.00
N ARG A 85 -4.09 3.47 10.64
CA ARG A 85 -3.29 2.88 9.57
C ARG A 85 -4.21 2.41 8.47
N ALA A 86 -3.84 2.71 7.21
CA ALA A 86 -4.37 1.93 6.11
C ALA A 86 -3.59 0.62 5.99
N LEU A 87 -4.32 -0.46 5.80
CA LEU A 87 -3.89 -1.85 5.82
C LEU A 87 -4.33 -2.57 4.54
N GLY A 88 -4.56 -1.84 3.44
CA GLY A 88 -4.91 -2.42 2.14
C GLY A 88 -6.39 -2.27 1.72
N SER A 89 -7.20 -1.53 2.49
CA SER A 89 -8.61 -1.27 2.14
C SER A 89 -8.89 0.20 1.82
N ARG A 90 -8.22 1.15 2.47
CA ARG A 90 -8.27 2.59 2.15
C ARG A 90 -6.86 3.14 2.01
N SER A 91 -6.17 2.71 0.96
CA SER A 91 -4.72 2.89 0.81
C SER A 91 -4.36 3.74 -0.41
N ILE A 92 -3.20 4.39 -0.37
CA ILE A 92 -2.52 4.86 -1.57
C ILE A 92 -1.31 3.95 -1.75
N LEU A 93 -1.24 3.32 -2.92
CA LEU A 93 -0.24 2.34 -3.28
C LEU A 93 0.78 2.93 -4.26
N GLY A 94 2.01 2.43 -4.21
CA GLY A 94 3.09 2.83 -5.10
C GLY A 94 4.20 1.79 -5.16
N ASP A 95 5.09 1.92 -6.14
CA ASP A 95 6.19 0.98 -6.32
C ASP A 95 7.29 1.20 -5.28
N ALA A 96 7.55 0.19 -4.43
CA ALA A 96 8.58 0.28 -3.40
C ALA A 96 10.01 0.28 -3.99
N ARG A 97 10.18 -0.25 -5.22
CA ARG A 97 11.46 -0.38 -5.92
C ARG A 97 11.93 0.94 -6.53
N SER A 98 10.99 1.85 -6.79
CA SER A 98 11.27 3.13 -7.44
C SER A 98 12.08 4.06 -6.53
N PRO A 99 13.23 4.58 -7.00
CA PRO A 99 13.98 5.62 -6.28
C PRO A 99 13.23 6.94 -6.07
N GLN A 100 12.26 7.24 -6.95
CA GLN A 100 11.59 8.54 -6.99
C GLN A 100 10.22 8.53 -6.31
N MET A 101 9.58 7.36 -6.19
CA MET A 101 8.20 7.22 -5.73
C MET A 101 7.97 7.83 -4.34
N GLN A 102 8.90 7.68 -3.40
CA GLN A 102 8.77 8.31 -2.07
C GLN A 102 8.63 9.82 -2.18
N SER A 103 9.54 10.47 -2.91
CA SER A 103 9.53 11.92 -3.10
C SER A 103 8.29 12.37 -3.86
N ALA A 104 7.94 11.66 -4.94
CA ALA A 104 6.78 11.93 -5.76
C ALA A 104 5.48 11.88 -4.95
N MET A 105 5.25 10.82 -4.18
CA MET A 105 4.07 10.69 -3.32
C MET A 105 4.04 11.76 -2.21
N ASN A 106 5.17 12.04 -1.56
CA ASN A 106 5.23 13.04 -0.50
C ASN A 106 4.88 14.45 -0.99
N VAL A 107 5.40 14.85 -2.15
CA VAL A 107 5.22 16.20 -2.70
C VAL A 107 3.89 16.34 -3.43
N ARG A 108 3.54 15.37 -4.29
CA ARG A 108 2.42 15.51 -5.24
C ARG A 108 1.07 15.05 -4.70
N ILE A 109 1.09 14.25 -3.63
CA ILE A 109 -0.10 13.57 -3.08
C ILE A 109 -0.29 13.93 -1.61
N LYS A 110 0.75 13.82 -0.80
CA LYS A 110 0.68 14.07 0.64
C LYS A 110 0.92 15.51 1.04
N PHE A 111 1.48 16.32 0.15
CA PHE A 111 1.85 17.72 0.39
C PHE A 111 2.63 17.90 1.69
N ARG A 112 3.63 17.05 1.87
CA ARG A 112 4.52 17.03 3.04
C ARG A 112 5.98 16.91 2.60
N GLU A 113 6.88 16.95 3.57
CA GLU A 113 8.32 16.92 3.33
C GLU A 113 8.70 15.66 2.52
N SER A 114 9.51 15.85 1.47
CA SER A 114 9.80 14.82 0.46
C SER A 114 10.42 13.52 1.01
N PHE A 115 11.01 13.59 2.19
CA PHE A 115 11.77 12.53 2.83
C PHE A 115 11.00 11.73 3.87
N ARG A 116 9.72 12.06 4.15
CA ARG A 116 8.95 11.30 5.13
C ARG A 116 8.81 9.86 4.65
N PRO A 117 9.21 8.87 5.46
CA PRO A 117 9.17 7.49 5.00
C PRO A 117 7.73 7.01 4.84
N PHE A 118 7.57 6.03 3.95
CA PHE A 118 6.36 5.22 3.84
C PHE A 118 6.62 3.82 4.36
N ALA A 119 5.54 3.09 4.61
CA ALA A 119 5.59 1.73 5.10
C ALA A 119 5.46 0.73 3.94
N PRO A 120 6.16 -0.41 4.00
CA PRO A 120 5.94 -1.51 3.08
C PRO A 120 4.72 -2.35 3.49
N SER A 121 3.92 -2.75 2.51
CA SER A 121 3.16 -3.99 2.57
C SER A 121 3.93 -5.08 1.82
N VAL A 122 4.07 -6.25 2.43
CA VAL A 122 4.80 -7.40 1.87
C VAL A 122 4.00 -8.68 2.04
N LEU A 123 4.09 -9.59 1.07
CA LEU A 123 3.54 -10.95 1.23
C LEU A 123 4.13 -11.62 2.48
N GLU A 124 3.27 -12.17 3.34
CA GLU A 124 3.70 -12.82 4.58
C GLU A 124 4.68 -13.97 4.30
N GLU A 125 4.45 -14.74 3.23
CA GLU A 125 5.32 -15.85 2.85
C GLU A 125 6.71 -15.41 2.33
N ARG A 126 6.94 -14.10 2.15
CA ARG A 126 8.20 -13.52 1.66
C ARG A 126 8.84 -12.53 2.65
N VAL A 127 8.24 -12.29 3.80
CA VAL A 127 8.64 -11.21 4.72
C VAL A 127 10.09 -11.35 5.16
N ASP A 128 10.50 -12.57 5.52
CA ASP A 128 11.85 -12.86 6.01
C ASP A 128 12.88 -12.94 4.89
N GLU A 129 12.51 -12.82 3.61
CA GLU A 129 13.49 -12.62 2.53
C GLU A 129 13.91 -11.15 2.39
N TYR A 130 13.06 -10.23 2.85
CA TYR A 130 13.26 -8.79 2.71
C TYR A 130 13.61 -8.10 4.02
N PHE A 131 13.15 -8.62 5.15
CA PHE A 131 13.32 -8.01 6.46
C PHE A 131 13.93 -8.98 7.48
N GLU A 132 14.61 -8.43 8.48
CA GLU A 132 15.22 -9.18 9.59
C GLU A 132 14.13 -9.64 10.58
N THR A 133 13.33 -10.62 10.17
CA THR A 133 12.24 -11.23 10.95
C THR A 133 12.41 -12.75 11.03
N ARG A 134 11.62 -13.41 11.89
CA ARG A 134 11.45 -14.87 11.84
C ARG A 134 10.76 -15.27 10.51
N PRO A 135 10.97 -16.52 10.03
CA PRO A 135 10.28 -17.02 8.85
C PRO A 135 8.77 -16.83 8.93
N HIS A 136 8.20 -16.15 7.94
CA HIS A 136 6.75 -15.87 7.86
C HIS A 136 6.18 -15.17 9.10
N GLU A 137 6.98 -14.34 9.79
CA GLU A 137 6.53 -13.64 11.00
C GLU A 137 5.40 -12.65 10.69
N PRO A 138 4.20 -12.83 11.27
CA PRO A 138 3.06 -11.97 10.96
C PRO A 138 3.24 -10.58 11.58
N SER A 139 2.99 -9.55 10.76
CA SER A 139 2.81 -8.16 11.20
C SER A 139 1.66 -7.50 10.44
N PRO A 140 0.41 -7.94 10.61
CA PRO A 140 -0.72 -7.47 9.80
C PRO A 140 -1.10 -6.00 10.07
N TYR A 141 -0.62 -5.40 11.17
CA TYR A 141 -1.08 -4.09 11.65
C TYR A 141 -0.12 -2.93 11.43
N MET A 142 1.00 -3.17 10.73
CA MET A 142 2.00 -2.13 10.49
C MET A 142 2.52 -1.51 11.79
N LEU A 143 2.77 -2.36 12.81
CA LEU A 143 3.24 -1.97 14.15
C LEU A 143 4.67 -2.45 14.44
N LEU A 144 5.17 -3.43 13.69
CA LEU A 144 6.53 -3.95 13.84
C LEU A 144 7.50 -3.19 12.95
N VAL A 145 8.65 -2.81 13.52
CA VAL A 145 9.77 -2.26 12.77
C VAL A 145 10.85 -3.33 12.69
N ALA A 146 11.36 -3.59 11.49
CA ALA A 146 12.54 -4.42 11.30
C ALA A 146 13.45 -3.79 10.26
N ASN A 147 14.71 -4.18 10.28
CA ASN A 147 15.64 -3.73 9.25
C ASN A 147 15.42 -4.51 7.95
N VAL A 148 15.62 -3.84 6.83
CA VAL A 148 15.77 -4.50 5.53
C VAL A 148 16.98 -5.43 5.60
N ARG A 149 16.86 -6.68 5.13
CA ARG A 149 17.97 -7.64 5.14
C ARG A 149 19.18 -7.12 4.38
N GLU A 150 20.37 -7.44 4.88
CA GLU A 150 21.64 -7.06 4.26
C GLU A 150 21.73 -7.46 2.78
N SER A 151 21.24 -8.66 2.41
CA SER A 151 21.21 -9.15 1.03
C SER A 151 20.31 -8.33 0.08
N LYS A 152 19.42 -7.50 0.63
CA LYS A 152 18.56 -6.58 -0.12
C LYS A 152 19.07 -5.14 -0.07
N ARG A 153 20.08 -4.83 0.75
CA ARG A 153 20.69 -3.50 0.85
C ARG A 153 21.61 -3.23 -0.32
N THR A 154 21.66 -1.98 -0.76
CA THR A 154 22.62 -1.53 -1.77
C THR A 154 23.95 -1.29 -1.08
N GLN A 155 25.00 -1.95 -1.56
CA GLN A 155 26.35 -1.66 -1.09
C GLN A 155 26.81 -0.34 -1.67
N ARG A 156 27.31 0.53 -0.79
CA ARG A 156 27.91 1.79 -1.20
C ARG A 156 29.31 1.51 -1.77
N PRO A 157 29.69 2.07 -2.93
CA PRO A 157 31.06 2.00 -3.41
C PRO A 157 32.02 2.56 -2.35
N PRO A 158 33.17 1.91 -2.10
CA PRO A 158 34.15 2.35 -1.10
C PRO A 158 34.60 3.81 -1.28
N ASP A 159 34.70 4.25 -2.55
CA ASP A 159 35.19 5.58 -2.91
C ASP A 159 34.08 6.65 -2.99
N ALA A 160 32.83 6.31 -2.67
CA ALA A 160 31.72 7.25 -2.76
C ALA A 160 31.83 8.34 -1.68
N PRO A 161 31.73 9.64 -2.03
CA PRO A 161 31.95 10.75 -1.09
C PRO A 161 30.92 10.75 0.02
N LYS A 162 31.35 10.71 1.29
CA LYS A 162 30.47 10.61 2.46
C LYS A 162 29.35 11.68 2.43
N LEU A 163 28.09 11.24 2.27
CA LEU A 163 26.94 12.14 2.31
C LEU A 163 26.66 12.58 3.75
N THR A 164 26.37 13.87 3.94
CA THR A 164 26.08 14.47 5.24
C THR A 164 24.73 15.20 5.21
N GLY A 165 24.13 15.40 6.39
CA GLY A 165 22.84 16.10 6.51
C GLY A 165 21.73 15.52 5.62
N ILE A 166 21.02 16.41 4.93
CA ILE A 166 19.89 16.12 4.04
C ILE A 166 20.33 15.30 2.82
N ASP A 167 21.59 15.41 2.37
CA ASP A 167 22.05 14.69 1.19
C ASP A 167 22.07 13.17 1.36
N LYS A 168 22.09 12.66 2.61
CA LYS A 168 21.89 11.24 2.90
C LYS A 168 20.57 10.73 2.30
N LEU A 169 19.54 11.54 2.19
CA LEU A 169 18.23 11.14 1.68
C LEU A 169 18.26 10.73 0.20
N LYS A 170 19.29 11.12 -0.56
CA LYS A 170 19.45 10.79 -1.99
C LYS A 170 20.08 9.41 -2.23
N GLU A 171 20.60 8.78 -1.19
CA GLU A 171 21.28 7.49 -1.30
C GLU A 171 20.30 6.32 -1.45
N LEU A 172 20.51 5.51 -2.47
CA LEU A 172 19.83 4.22 -2.63
C LEU A 172 20.38 3.23 -1.62
N ARG A 173 19.51 2.77 -0.72
CA ARG A 173 19.89 1.92 0.43
C ARG A 173 19.52 0.46 0.25
N SER A 174 18.65 0.13 -0.70
CA SER A 174 18.15 -1.22 -0.95
C SER A 174 17.51 -1.32 -2.33
N CYS A 175 17.11 -2.54 -2.69
CA CYS A 175 16.24 -2.79 -3.85
C CYS A 175 14.79 -2.31 -3.66
N ILE A 176 14.43 -1.81 -2.47
CA ILE A 176 13.12 -1.21 -2.13
C ILE A 176 13.32 0.18 -1.49
N PRO A 177 13.98 1.11 -2.19
CA PRO A 177 14.44 2.37 -1.61
C PRO A 177 13.31 3.26 -1.09
N ALA A 178 12.11 3.21 -1.67
CA ALA A 178 11.02 4.12 -1.31
C ALA A 178 10.47 3.89 0.12
N VAL A 179 10.69 2.71 0.68
CA VAL A 179 10.24 2.29 2.02
C VAL A 179 11.38 2.05 3.01
N THR A 180 12.63 2.25 2.59
CA THR A 180 13.82 2.02 3.41
C THR A 180 14.28 3.31 4.08
N HIS A 181 14.31 3.32 5.41
CA HIS A 181 14.77 4.48 6.18
C HIS A 181 16.29 4.67 6.09
N VAL A 182 16.78 5.82 6.58
CA VAL A 182 18.22 6.16 6.60
C VAL A 182 19.04 5.15 7.41
N ASP A 183 18.45 4.56 8.43
CA ASP A 183 19.01 3.52 9.30
C ASP A 183 18.72 2.08 8.81
N HIS A 184 18.21 1.93 7.59
CA HIS A 184 17.77 0.66 6.98
C HIS A 184 16.52 0.02 7.60
N SER A 185 15.84 0.69 8.53
CA SER A 185 14.59 0.20 9.10
C SER A 185 13.39 0.42 8.17
N ALA A 186 12.33 -0.35 8.38
CA ALA A 186 11.01 -0.12 7.81
C ALA A 186 9.92 -0.64 8.78
N ARG A 187 8.74 -0.01 8.77
CA ARG A 187 7.59 -0.45 9.57
C ARG A 187 6.65 -1.31 8.72
N ILE A 188 6.66 -2.62 8.94
CA ILE A 188 6.19 -3.60 7.97
C ILE A 188 4.73 -3.97 8.21
N GLN A 189 3.94 -4.06 7.14
CA GLN A 189 2.69 -4.79 7.11
C GLN A 189 2.88 -6.11 6.36
N THR A 190 2.60 -7.26 6.98
CA THR A 190 2.48 -8.53 6.26
C THR A 190 1.07 -8.72 5.70
N VAL A 191 0.99 -9.32 4.52
CA VAL A 191 -0.24 -9.54 3.78
C VAL A 191 -0.37 -11.03 3.46
N ASP A 192 -1.43 -11.63 3.97
CA ASP A 192 -1.79 -13.03 3.75
C ASP A 192 -3.19 -13.17 3.11
N ALA A 193 -3.47 -14.34 2.55
CA ALA A 193 -4.70 -14.63 1.84
C ALA A 193 -5.95 -14.63 2.75
N GLU A 194 -5.82 -15.05 4.00
CA GLU A 194 -6.94 -15.21 4.94
C GLU A 194 -7.49 -13.85 5.37
N ARG A 195 -6.62 -12.90 5.72
CA ARG A 195 -7.02 -11.57 6.20
C ARG A 195 -7.29 -10.58 5.07
N HIS A 196 -6.54 -10.67 3.96
CA HIS A 196 -6.46 -9.57 3.00
C HIS A 196 -7.02 -9.89 1.61
N GLY A 197 -7.42 -11.14 1.32
CA GLY A 197 -8.21 -11.53 0.15
C GLY A 197 -7.73 -10.93 -1.19
N ARG A 198 -8.41 -9.88 -1.69
CA ARG A 198 -8.05 -9.18 -2.93
C ARG A 198 -6.70 -8.46 -2.83
N TYR A 199 -6.37 -7.84 -1.69
CA TYR A 199 -5.09 -7.15 -1.54
C TYR A 199 -3.90 -8.13 -1.58
N TYR A 200 -4.06 -9.33 -1.02
CA TYR A 200 -3.09 -10.43 -1.21
C TYR A 200 -2.92 -10.78 -2.70
N ARG A 201 -4.03 -10.97 -3.43
CA ARG A 201 -4.00 -11.26 -4.88
C ARG A 201 -3.33 -10.16 -5.70
N LEU A 202 -3.53 -8.90 -5.33
CA LEU A 202 -2.83 -7.76 -5.93
C LEU A 202 -1.31 -7.86 -5.72
N LEU A 203 -0.86 -8.13 -4.49
CA LEU A 203 0.58 -8.27 -4.20
C LEU A 203 1.18 -9.50 -4.91
N LYS A 204 0.44 -10.61 -5.04
CA LYS A 204 0.89 -11.76 -5.87
C LYS A 204 1.02 -11.40 -7.33
N ALA A 205 0.05 -10.68 -7.89
CA ALA A 205 0.13 -10.21 -9.28
C ALA A 205 1.34 -9.28 -9.48
N PHE A 206 1.58 -8.36 -8.54
CA PHE A 206 2.75 -7.49 -8.55
C PHE A 206 4.06 -8.28 -8.45
N GLU A 207 4.15 -9.27 -7.55
CA GLU A 207 5.31 -10.18 -7.44
C GLU A 207 5.59 -10.90 -8.76
N ILE A 208 4.57 -11.47 -9.40
CA ILE A 208 4.70 -12.17 -10.68
C ILE A 208 5.25 -11.24 -11.77
N GLN A 209 4.78 -10.00 -11.83
CA GLN A 209 5.17 -9.04 -12.87
C GLN A 209 6.57 -8.43 -12.63
N THR A 210 7.00 -8.34 -11.37
CA THR A 210 8.16 -7.52 -10.99
C THR A 210 9.30 -8.27 -10.32
N GLY A 211 9.04 -9.50 -9.86
CA GLY A 211 9.92 -10.25 -8.97
C GLY A 211 9.99 -9.71 -7.54
N SER A 212 9.19 -8.68 -7.19
CA SER A 212 9.17 -8.09 -5.85
C SER A 212 7.79 -8.25 -5.17
N PRO A 213 7.72 -8.76 -3.94
CA PRO A 213 6.48 -8.91 -3.19
C PRO A 213 6.13 -7.68 -2.34
N VAL A 214 6.82 -6.54 -2.54
CA VAL A 214 6.76 -5.37 -1.67
C VAL A 214 6.20 -4.17 -2.42
N VAL A 215 5.15 -3.56 -1.86
CA VAL A 215 4.58 -2.30 -2.36
C VAL A 215 4.61 -1.25 -1.24
N ILE A 216 4.58 0.02 -1.63
CA ILE A 216 4.31 1.11 -0.70
C ILE A 216 2.84 1.04 -0.28
N ASN A 217 2.57 1.18 1.01
CA ASN A 217 1.24 1.44 1.53
C ASN A 217 1.26 2.67 2.44
N THR A 218 0.37 3.61 2.14
CA THR A 218 0.08 4.75 3.01
C THR A 218 -1.41 5.03 3.09
N SER A 219 -1.83 5.75 4.14
CA SER A 219 -3.24 6.11 4.35
C SER A 219 -3.83 6.80 3.13
N PHE A 220 -5.06 6.51 2.73
CA PHE A 220 -5.71 7.28 1.68
C PHE A 220 -6.31 8.55 2.27
N ASN A 221 -5.51 9.62 2.23
CA ASN A 221 -5.83 10.98 2.66
C ASN A 221 -4.75 11.97 2.17
N VAL A 222 -5.03 13.27 2.25
CA VAL A 222 -4.00 14.32 2.24
C VAL A 222 -3.62 14.72 3.67
N ARG A 223 -2.57 15.53 3.85
CA ARG A 223 -2.18 16.04 5.16
C ARG A 223 -3.33 16.87 5.77
N GLY A 224 -3.69 16.56 7.02
CA GLY A 224 -4.75 17.24 7.76
C GLY A 224 -6.11 16.53 7.71
N GLU A 225 -6.29 15.56 6.81
CA GLU A 225 -7.56 14.84 6.65
C GLU A 225 -7.57 13.45 7.28
N PRO A 226 -8.74 12.95 7.72
CA PRO A 226 -8.92 11.54 8.05
C PRO A 226 -8.79 10.65 6.80
N ILE A 227 -8.61 9.34 7.03
CA ILE A 227 -8.67 8.34 5.95
C ILE A 227 -10.04 8.41 5.27
N VAL A 228 -10.07 8.33 3.93
CA VAL A 228 -11.32 8.35 3.16
C VAL A 228 -12.23 7.20 3.61
N LEU A 229 -13.48 7.53 3.90
CA LEU A 229 -14.47 6.58 4.42
C LEU A 229 -15.16 5.81 3.27
N ASN A 230 -15.66 6.56 2.29
CA ASN A 230 -16.50 6.08 1.20
C ASN A 230 -15.95 6.48 -0.18
N HIS A 231 -16.64 6.04 -1.23
CA HIS A 231 -16.26 6.28 -2.62
C HIS A 231 -16.28 7.76 -3.01
N GLU A 232 -17.18 8.56 -2.44
CA GLU A 232 -17.23 10.01 -2.69
C GLU A 232 -15.99 10.72 -2.16
N HIS A 233 -15.58 10.39 -0.92
CA HIS A 233 -14.37 10.95 -0.31
C HIS A 233 -13.12 10.57 -1.12
N ALA A 234 -13.03 9.31 -1.54
CA ALA A 234 -11.93 8.82 -2.36
C ALA A 234 -11.89 9.50 -3.74
N TYR A 235 -13.04 9.66 -4.40
CA TYR A 235 -13.16 10.35 -5.69
C TYR A 235 -12.76 11.82 -5.59
N ARG A 236 -13.23 12.53 -4.56
CA ARG A 236 -12.88 13.94 -4.31
C ARG A 236 -11.38 14.10 -4.06
N CYS A 237 -10.79 13.25 -3.22
CA CYS A 237 -9.35 13.26 -2.96
C CYS A 237 -8.53 12.91 -4.23
N PHE A 238 -8.97 11.93 -5.01
CA PHE A 238 -8.37 11.59 -6.31
C PHE A 238 -8.41 12.77 -7.29
N LEU A 239 -9.50 13.51 -7.37
CA LEU A 239 -9.60 14.69 -8.23
C LEU A 239 -8.77 15.88 -7.72
N ALA A 240 -8.66 16.07 -6.41
CA ALA A 240 -7.88 17.16 -5.81
C ALA A 240 -6.36 16.92 -5.77
N THR A 241 -5.91 15.68 -5.93
CA THR A 241 -4.49 15.30 -5.88
C THR A 241 -3.95 14.88 -7.24
N ASN A 242 -2.63 14.73 -7.34
CA ASN A 242 -1.97 14.24 -8.55
C ASN A 242 -1.83 12.70 -8.57
N MET A 243 -2.79 11.97 -7.99
CA MET A 243 -2.83 10.51 -8.15
C MET A 243 -3.06 10.18 -9.61
N ASP A 244 -2.44 9.11 -10.10
CA ASP A 244 -2.54 8.71 -11.50
C ASP A 244 -3.79 7.87 -11.76
N ALA A 245 -4.18 7.06 -10.78
CA ALA A 245 -5.36 6.21 -10.86
C ALA A 245 -6.10 6.11 -9.53
N LEU A 246 -7.39 5.82 -9.61
CA LEU A 246 -8.25 5.47 -8.49
C LEU A 246 -8.95 4.15 -8.81
N VAL A 247 -8.89 3.21 -7.87
CA VAL A 247 -9.67 1.99 -7.88
C VAL A 247 -10.71 2.07 -6.77
N LEU A 248 -11.98 1.98 -7.16
CA LEU A 248 -13.13 1.83 -6.27
C LEU A 248 -13.72 0.46 -6.52
N GLU A 249 -13.43 -0.52 -5.68
CA GLU A 249 -13.80 -1.92 -5.89
C GLU A 249 -13.32 -2.41 -7.28
N ARG A 250 -14.24 -2.62 -8.22
CA ARG A 250 -13.98 -3.08 -9.61
C ARG A 250 -13.95 -1.96 -10.65
N PHE A 251 -14.04 -0.71 -10.21
CA PHE A 251 -14.04 0.48 -11.07
C PHE A 251 -12.67 1.12 -11.07
N VAL A 252 -12.00 1.12 -12.21
CA VAL A 252 -10.68 1.73 -12.40
C VAL A 252 -10.84 3.05 -13.15
N LEU A 253 -10.38 4.14 -12.54
CA LEU A 253 -10.37 5.48 -13.10
C LEU A 253 -8.93 5.90 -13.34
N LEU A 254 -8.64 6.45 -14.52
CA LEU A 254 -7.35 7.08 -14.79
C LEU A 254 -7.52 8.59 -14.77
N LYS A 255 -6.57 9.29 -14.12
CA LYS A 255 -6.64 10.74 -13.93
C LYS A 255 -6.67 11.48 -15.27
N LYS A 256 -5.84 11.04 -16.21
CA LYS A 256 -5.71 11.59 -17.56
C LYS A 256 -7.01 11.51 -18.40
N ASP A 257 -7.92 10.61 -18.04
CA ASP A 257 -9.17 10.40 -18.78
C ASP A 257 -10.34 11.21 -18.17
N GLN A 258 -10.15 11.85 -17.02
CA GLN A 258 -11.25 12.56 -16.35
C GLN A 258 -11.52 13.92 -16.99
N PRO A 259 -12.79 14.25 -17.28
CA PRO A 259 -13.16 15.49 -17.99
C PRO A 259 -12.80 16.76 -17.19
N ASN A 260 -12.79 16.68 -15.86
CA ASN A 260 -12.58 17.84 -14.97
C ASN A 260 -11.25 17.74 -14.20
N ALA A 261 -10.27 16.98 -14.69
CA ALA A 261 -9.01 16.75 -13.99
C ALA A 261 -8.24 18.04 -13.65
N THR A 262 -8.45 19.10 -14.42
CA THR A 262 -7.79 20.41 -14.30
C THR A 262 -8.59 21.48 -13.54
N GLU A 263 -9.88 21.26 -13.25
CA GLU A 263 -10.75 22.31 -12.70
C GLU A 263 -10.76 22.36 -11.16
N GLN A 264 -10.44 21.26 -10.48
CA GLN A 264 -10.36 21.23 -9.01
C GLN A 264 -8.94 21.55 -8.55
N THR A 265 -8.69 22.83 -8.26
CA THR A 265 -7.42 23.24 -7.68
C THR A 265 -7.31 22.73 -6.25
N LEU A 266 -6.21 22.04 -5.95
CA LEU A 266 -5.81 21.59 -4.61
C LEU A 266 -6.01 22.68 -3.55
N ASP A 267 -5.75 23.95 -3.88
CA ASP A 267 -5.92 25.08 -2.97
C ASP A 267 -7.37 25.29 -2.52
N SER A 268 -8.35 25.01 -3.38
CA SER A 268 -9.77 25.06 -3.02
C SER A 268 -10.14 23.91 -2.09
N TYR A 269 -9.57 22.74 -2.34
CA TYR A 269 -9.77 21.53 -1.53
C TYR A 269 -9.17 21.68 -0.12
N LEU A 270 -7.93 22.18 -0.02
CA LEU A 270 -7.24 22.37 1.26
C LEU A 270 -7.86 23.47 2.13
N LYS A 271 -8.50 24.48 1.53
CA LYS A 271 -9.21 25.54 2.27
C LYS A 271 -10.40 25.03 3.09
N GLU A 272 -10.98 23.89 2.71
CA GLU A 272 -12.07 23.27 3.47
C GLU A 272 -11.60 22.63 4.79
N PHE A 273 -10.27 22.44 4.95
CA PHE A 273 -9.67 21.73 6.08
C PHE A 273 -8.52 22.48 6.73
N THR A 274 -8.58 23.82 6.74
CA THR A 274 -7.64 24.62 7.56
C THR A 274 -7.69 24.14 9.00
N LEU A 275 -6.55 23.61 9.47
CA LEU A 275 -6.32 23.38 10.88
C LEU A 275 -6.13 24.74 11.55
N ASP A 276 -6.91 25.02 12.60
CA ASP A 276 -6.71 26.15 13.49
C ASP A 276 -5.28 26.21 14.06
#